data_AF-A0A9P5YHX5-F1
#
_entry.id   AF-A0A9P5YHX5-F1
#
_cell.length_a   1.000
_cell.length_b   1.000
_cell.length_c   1.000
_cell.angle_alpha   90.00
_cell.angle_beta   90.00
_cell.angle_gamma   90.00
#
_symmetry.space_group_name_H-M   'P 1'
#
loop_
_entity.id
_entity.type
_entity.pdbx_description
1 polymer ?
#
loop_
_entity_poly.entity_id
_entity_poly.type
_entity_poly.pdbx_seq_one_letter_code
_entity_poly.pdbx_strand_id
1 'polypeptide(L)'
;MLSFPIILLSLSLCAMGAPLPVQRFQSRQTVEPFVLPVPAEGPGPLFDSTAVRAATGSQIWNSASPDICFDVSDFRAGDFRFNLVPLALKKCDSSVDGQKFDLITKGAHNNVQDGSRTLIVSSQQFTCVDRRGNKNDRNRPGLFACGGRAVGDGETTADQQFFFDSNASLSGGIGFPIVQNSVNNGVGPGNLCLTLNADGFVSNTPCSPPLFTPEQTWYAGNGSGAPVPTSPIPAPSPASVPAPPISVPAPAPTSPSATGPEPFTLPVPAEGPGPVFDATAVRVATGSQIRNAASPDTCFDVSDFRSGDFRFNLVPLALKKCDSSIDGQKFDLITKGEHNNVQDGSRTLIVSSQQFTCIDRRGNKNDRNRPGLFACGGRAAGDGETTSDQQFFFDSKASLSGGIGFPIVQNSVNNGFGPGNQCLTLNADGFVSNSPCAPPFFTLEQTWFVGNSAEPAPLVEAPSPATVTVTVTADCSAPTTR
;
A
#
# COMPACT_ATOMS: atom_id res chain seq x y z
N MET A 1 -79.41 8.93 49.52
CA MET A 1 -78.49 7.84 49.90
C MET A 1 -78.50 6.81 48.78
N LEU A 2 -77.54 6.88 47.87
CA LEU A 2 -77.31 5.87 46.84
C LEU A 2 -75.79 5.75 46.68
N SER A 3 -75.32 4.56 46.99
CA SER A 3 -73.92 4.15 47.05
C SER A 3 -73.58 3.53 45.68
N PHE A 4 -72.49 3.99 45.06
CA PHE A 4 -71.86 3.30 43.92
C PHE A 4 -70.39 3.03 44.27
N PRO A 5 -69.88 1.81 44.03
CA PRO A 5 -68.49 1.47 44.34
C PRO A 5 -67.55 1.97 43.24
N ILE A 6 -66.43 2.56 43.65
CA ILE A 6 -65.28 2.84 42.79
C ILE A 6 -64.45 1.56 42.71
N ILE A 7 -64.35 0.97 41.52
CA ILE A 7 -63.43 -0.14 41.23
C ILE A 7 -62.07 0.48 40.88
N LEU A 8 -61.09 0.34 41.77
CA LEU A 8 -59.68 0.60 41.47
C LEU A 8 -59.10 -0.60 40.71
N LEU A 9 -58.83 -0.41 39.42
CA LEU A 9 -58.08 -1.37 38.61
C LEU A 9 -56.58 -1.04 38.70
N SER A 10 -55.86 -1.75 39.54
CA SER A 10 -54.39 -1.68 39.64
C SER A 10 -53.76 -2.43 38.46
N LEU A 11 -53.31 -1.71 37.43
CA LEU A 11 -52.47 -2.26 36.37
C LEU A 11 -51.02 -2.33 36.88
N SER A 12 -50.60 -3.53 37.29
CA SER A 12 -49.21 -3.83 37.63
C SER A 12 -48.45 -4.09 36.31
N LEU A 13 -47.65 -3.11 35.87
CA LEU A 13 -46.71 -3.30 34.76
C LEU A 13 -45.49 -4.09 35.27
N CYS A 14 -45.45 -5.40 35.04
CA CYS A 14 -44.22 -6.18 35.15
C CYS A 14 -43.27 -5.75 34.03
N ALA A 15 -42.25 -4.96 34.38
CA ALA A 15 -41.11 -4.71 33.52
C ALA A 15 -40.24 -5.98 33.46
N MET A 16 -40.46 -6.81 32.44
CA MET A 16 -39.50 -7.86 32.06
C MET A 16 -38.37 -7.20 31.26
N GLY A 17 -37.33 -6.75 31.96
CA GLY A 17 -36.05 -6.40 31.34
C GLY A 17 -35.29 -7.67 30.97
N ALA A 18 -35.42 -8.12 29.72
CA ALA A 18 -34.49 -9.09 29.15
C ALA A 18 -33.19 -8.34 28.79
N PRO A 19 -32.02 -8.75 29.31
CA PRO A 19 -30.76 -8.21 28.83
C PRO A 19 -30.57 -8.68 27.39
N LEU A 20 -30.63 -7.74 26.43
CA LEU A 20 -30.18 -8.01 25.06
C LEU A 20 -28.70 -8.42 25.14
N PRO A 21 -28.30 -9.54 24.54
CA PRO A 21 -26.89 -9.88 24.45
C PRO A 21 -26.22 -8.79 23.60
N VAL A 22 -25.29 -8.06 24.21
CA VAL A 22 -24.28 -7.30 23.48
C VAL A 22 -23.46 -8.33 22.71
N GLN A 23 -23.91 -8.66 21.50
CA GLN A 23 -23.09 -9.32 20.52
C GLN A 23 -21.98 -8.32 20.15
N ARG A 24 -20.84 -8.43 20.83
CA ARG A 24 -19.57 -8.05 20.21
C ARG A 24 -19.50 -8.86 18.92
N PHE A 25 -19.92 -8.26 17.82
CA PHE A 25 -19.49 -8.68 16.49
C PHE A 25 -17.98 -8.47 16.45
N GLN A 26 -17.22 -9.43 16.98
CA GLN A 26 -15.91 -9.71 16.43
C GLN A 26 -16.20 -10.29 15.05
N SER A 27 -16.39 -9.42 14.06
CA SER A 27 -16.29 -9.85 12.68
C SER A 27 -14.88 -10.42 12.55
N ARG A 28 -14.79 -11.74 12.47
CA ARG A 28 -13.60 -12.40 11.98
C ARG A 28 -13.50 -11.97 10.51
N GLN A 29 -12.86 -10.82 10.29
CA GLN A 29 -12.73 -10.17 9.00
C GLN A 29 -12.01 -11.13 8.07
N THR A 30 -12.75 -11.68 7.11
CA THR A 30 -12.17 -12.43 6.01
C THR A 30 -11.50 -11.41 5.11
N VAL A 31 -10.17 -11.43 5.04
CA VAL A 31 -9.39 -10.70 4.04
C VAL A 31 -9.97 -11.05 2.67
N GLU A 32 -10.41 -10.05 1.91
CA GLU A 32 -10.98 -10.29 0.58
C GLU A 32 -9.91 -10.95 -0.30
N PRO A 33 -10.20 -12.09 -0.95
CA PRO A 33 -9.21 -12.77 -1.78
C PRO A 33 -8.75 -11.86 -2.91
N PHE A 34 -7.44 -11.84 -3.17
CA PHE A 34 -6.91 -11.11 -4.31
C PHE A 34 -7.35 -11.79 -5.60
N VAL A 35 -8.19 -11.09 -6.37
CA VAL A 35 -8.52 -11.45 -7.75
C VAL A 35 -7.75 -10.52 -8.66
N LEU A 36 -6.98 -11.09 -9.60
CA LEU A 36 -6.39 -10.35 -10.72
C LEU A 36 -7.53 -9.71 -11.52
N PRO A 37 -7.62 -8.37 -11.57
CA PRO A 37 -8.54 -7.67 -12.44
C PRO A 37 -8.28 -8.04 -13.89
N VAL A 38 -9.36 -8.28 -14.64
CA VAL A 38 -9.28 -8.39 -16.10
C VAL A 38 -9.07 -6.97 -16.64
N PRO A 39 -7.99 -6.69 -17.36
CA PRO A 39 -7.77 -5.35 -17.86
C PRO A 39 -8.85 -4.95 -18.85
N ALA A 40 -9.27 -3.67 -18.79
CA ALA A 40 -10.22 -3.11 -19.73
C ALA A 40 -9.63 -2.94 -21.14
N GLU A 41 -8.30 -2.86 -21.25
CA GLU A 41 -7.56 -2.65 -22.49
C GLU A 41 -6.35 -3.59 -22.54
N GLY A 42 -6.17 -4.34 -23.65
CA GLY A 42 -5.02 -5.23 -23.87
C GLY A 42 -4.99 -6.51 -23.01
N PRO A 43 -4.05 -7.44 -23.28
CA PRO A 43 -3.85 -8.59 -22.42
C PRO A 43 -3.24 -8.16 -21.08
N GLY A 44 -3.74 -8.74 -19.99
CA GLY A 44 -3.15 -8.61 -18.66
C GLY A 44 -1.94 -9.50 -18.48
N PRO A 45 -1.32 -9.49 -17.29
CA PRO A 45 -0.29 -10.47 -16.98
C PRO A 45 -0.90 -11.89 -17.03
N LEU A 46 -0.25 -12.79 -17.77
CA LEU A 46 -0.73 -14.14 -18.01
C LEU A 46 0.22 -15.17 -17.38
N PHE A 47 -0.36 -16.26 -16.88
CA PHE A 47 0.41 -17.38 -16.40
C PHE A 47 1.11 -18.11 -17.56
N ASP A 48 2.43 -18.26 -17.48
CA ASP A 48 3.21 -19.06 -18.41
C ASP A 48 3.15 -20.55 -18.02
N SER A 49 2.36 -21.32 -18.77
CA SER A 49 2.22 -22.77 -18.61
C SER A 49 3.38 -23.57 -19.21
N THR A 50 4.25 -22.93 -19.99
CA THR A 50 5.44 -23.56 -20.59
C THR A 50 6.69 -23.42 -19.71
N ALA A 51 6.58 -22.67 -18.61
CA ALA A 51 7.69 -22.34 -17.74
C ALA A 51 8.27 -23.56 -17.01
N VAL A 52 9.60 -23.66 -17.01
CA VAL A 52 10.37 -24.49 -16.08
C VAL A 52 10.69 -23.66 -14.85
N ARG A 53 10.28 -24.17 -13.69
CA ARG A 53 10.34 -23.47 -12.40
C ARG A 53 11.34 -24.15 -11.49
N ALA A 54 12.34 -23.41 -11.03
CA ALA A 54 13.21 -23.85 -9.94
C ALA A 54 12.49 -23.81 -8.59
N ALA A 55 11.54 -22.87 -8.43
CA ALA A 55 10.65 -22.75 -7.29
C ALA A 55 9.26 -22.30 -7.75
N THR A 56 8.22 -22.77 -7.08
CA THR A 56 6.83 -22.39 -7.35
C THR A 56 6.15 -21.99 -6.05
N GLY A 57 5.48 -20.83 -6.04
CA GLY A 57 4.71 -20.33 -4.91
C GLY A 57 5.50 -20.20 -3.61
N SER A 58 6.80 -19.95 -3.71
CA SER A 58 7.73 -19.95 -2.58
C SER A 58 7.85 -18.57 -1.98
N GLN A 59 8.07 -18.52 -0.66
CA GLN A 59 8.52 -17.29 -0.02
C GLN A 59 10.01 -17.09 -0.31
N ILE A 60 10.42 -15.84 -0.52
CA ILE A 60 11.82 -15.45 -0.64
C ILE A 60 12.18 -14.62 0.57
N TRP A 61 13.06 -15.12 1.45
CA TRP A 61 13.44 -14.45 2.69
C TRP A 61 14.94 -14.15 2.77
N ASN A 62 15.31 -13.15 3.57
CA ASN A 62 16.67 -12.67 3.68
C ASN A 62 17.48 -13.41 4.76
N SER A 63 18.80 -13.56 4.56
CA SER A 63 19.68 -14.18 5.56
C SER A 63 19.94 -13.29 6.79
N ALA A 64 20.05 -11.97 6.60
CA ALA A 64 20.22 -11.03 7.73
C ALA A 64 18.94 -10.90 8.58
N SER A 65 17.77 -11.18 8.03
CA SER A 65 16.49 -11.13 8.73
C SER A 65 15.56 -12.25 8.22
N PRO A 66 15.68 -13.48 8.75
CA PRO A 66 14.99 -14.66 8.22
C PRO A 66 13.47 -14.65 8.30
N ASP A 67 12.91 -13.72 9.07
CA ASP A 67 11.48 -13.48 9.18
C ASP A 67 10.98 -12.40 8.22
N ILE A 68 11.83 -11.84 7.35
CA ILE A 68 11.46 -10.83 6.36
C ILE A 68 11.45 -11.44 4.95
N CYS A 69 10.31 -11.33 4.27
CA CYS A 69 10.00 -11.89 2.96
C CYS A 69 9.67 -10.79 1.94
N PHE A 70 9.88 -11.09 0.66
CA PHE A 70 9.30 -10.32 -0.44
C PHE A 70 7.77 -10.27 -0.31
N ASP A 71 7.18 -9.10 -0.53
CA ASP A 71 5.74 -8.90 -0.41
C ASP A 71 5.23 -7.90 -1.46
N VAL A 72 4.15 -8.30 -2.15
CA VAL A 72 3.39 -7.45 -3.10
C VAL A 72 1.90 -7.38 -2.74
N SER A 73 1.51 -7.91 -1.59
CA SER A 73 0.12 -8.17 -1.16
C SER A 73 -0.69 -6.89 -1.04
N ASP A 74 -0.01 -5.88 -0.54
CA ASP A 74 -0.48 -4.53 -0.27
C ASP A 74 -0.67 -3.70 -1.56
N PHE A 75 -0.06 -4.15 -2.64
CA PHE A 75 0.13 -3.34 -3.81
C PHE A 75 -0.79 -3.80 -4.92
N ARG A 76 -2.06 -3.39 -4.80
CA ARG A 76 -2.94 -3.26 -5.98
C ARG A 76 -2.56 -2.03 -6.81
N ALA A 77 -1.29 -1.64 -6.80
CA ALA A 77 -0.77 -0.42 -7.40
C ALA A 77 -0.55 -0.59 -8.90
N GLY A 78 -0.01 0.46 -9.53
CA GLY A 78 0.44 0.37 -10.92
C GLY A 78 -0.67 0.57 -11.95
N ASP A 79 -0.30 0.40 -13.22
CA ASP A 79 -1.27 0.51 -14.32
C ASP A 79 -2.16 -0.73 -14.44
N PHE A 80 -3.06 -0.75 -15.44
CA PHE A 80 -3.99 -1.85 -15.69
C PHE A 80 -3.31 -3.20 -16.01
N ARG A 81 -1.98 -3.24 -16.15
CA ARG A 81 -1.17 -4.42 -16.43
C ARG A 81 -0.26 -4.77 -15.24
N PHE A 82 -0.51 -4.17 -14.07
CA PHE A 82 0.33 -4.32 -12.87
C PHE A 82 1.79 -3.90 -13.09
N ASN A 83 2.02 -2.95 -14.00
CA ASN A 83 3.32 -2.32 -14.11
C ASN A 83 3.50 -1.31 -12.98
N LEU A 84 4.72 -1.22 -12.46
CA LEU A 84 5.13 -0.23 -11.45
C LEU A 84 4.59 -0.49 -10.05
N VAL A 85 4.35 -1.77 -9.74
CA VAL A 85 3.98 -2.24 -8.41
C VAL A 85 5.26 -2.34 -7.55
N PRO A 86 5.29 -1.77 -6.34
CA PRO A 86 6.44 -1.92 -5.44
C PRO A 86 6.75 -3.37 -5.06
N LEU A 87 8.03 -3.66 -4.79
CA LEU A 87 8.48 -4.88 -4.13
C LEU A 87 8.89 -4.55 -2.69
N ALA A 88 7.99 -4.80 -1.74
CA ALA A 88 8.23 -4.54 -0.33
C ALA A 88 8.85 -5.74 0.38
N LEU A 89 9.24 -5.49 1.63
CA LEU A 89 9.77 -6.43 2.58
C LEU A 89 8.89 -6.40 3.83
N LYS A 90 8.27 -7.53 4.13
CA LYS A 90 7.37 -7.68 5.27
C LYS A 90 7.69 -8.95 6.05
N LYS A 91 7.13 -9.04 7.25
CA LYS A 91 7.20 -10.28 8.00
C LYS A 91 6.61 -11.44 7.18
N CYS A 92 7.34 -12.54 7.12
CA CYS A 92 6.94 -13.75 6.41
C CYS A 92 5.64 -14.32 7.00
N ASP A 93 4.66 -14.55 6.13
CA ASP A 93 3.40 -15.21 6.42
C ASP A 93 3.01 -16.09 5.23
N SER A 94 3.07 -17.40 5.41
CA SER A 94 2.78 -18.38 4.35
C SER A 94 1.32 -18.36 3.88
N SER A 95 0.42 -17.75 4.66
CA SER A 95 -0.99 -17.58 4.29
C SER A 95 -1.21 -16.43 3.31
N VAL A 96 -0.20 -15.57 3.11
CA VAL A 96 -0.29 -14.37 2.27
C VAL A 96 0.16 -14.69 0.85
N ASP A 97 -0.78 -14.64 -0.10
CA ASP A 97 -0.50 -14.96 -1.51
C ASP A 97 0.45 -13.96 -2.18
N GLY A 98 0.45 -12.69 -1.76
CA GLY A 98 1.38 -11.68 -2.27
C GLY A 98 2.84 -11.87 -1.79
N GLN A 99 3.12 -12.86 -0.94
CA GLN A 99 4.48 -13.27 -0.59
C GLN A 99 4.98 -14.49 -1.36
N LYS A 100 4.16 -15.00 -2.30
CA LYS A 100 4.49 -16.19 -3.09
C LYS A 100 5.08 -15.77 -4.43
N PHE A 101 6.27 -16.30 -4.71
CA PHE A 101 7.01 -16.05 -5.92
C PHE A 101 7.46 -17.36 -6.57
N ASP A 102 7.49 -17.34 -7.89
CA ASP A 102 8.08 -18.38 -8.71
C ASP A 102 9.48 -17.94 -9.17
N LEU A 103 10.39 -18.91 -9.26
CA LEU A 103 11.70 -18.72 -9.89
C LEU A 103 11.69 -19.45 -11.24
N ILE A 104 11.55 -18.71 -12.34
CA ILE A 104 11.41 -19.27 -13.69
C ILE A 104 12.76 -19.26 -14.41
N THR A 105 13.32 -20.44 -14.65
CA THR A 105 14.62 -20.59 -15.32
C THR A 105 14.52 -20.81 -16.83
N LYS A 106 13.32 -21.10 -17.32
CA LYS A 106 13.00 -21.18 -18.76
C LYS A 106 11.50 -20.96 -18.96
N GLY A 107 11.08 -20.39 -20.08
CA GLY A 107 9.66 -20.24 -20.42
C GLY A 107 9.46 -19.35 -21.64
N ALA A 108 8.22 -18.94 -21.89
CA ALA A 108 7.85 -18.03 -22.98
C ALA A 108 8.64 -16.71 -22.93
N HIS A 109 8.94 -16.23 -21.72
CA HIS A 109 9.65 -14.97 -21.51
C HIS A 109 11.10 -15.16 -21.07
N ASN A 110 11.52 -16.33 -20.58
CA ASN A 110 12.93 -16.64 -20.28
C ASN A 110 13.49 -17.59 -21.32
N ASN A 111 14.13 -17.02 -22.34
CA ASN A 111 14.63 -17.73 -23.52
C ASN A 111 16.10 -18.17 -23.40
N VAL A 112 16.73 -18.02 -22.23
CA VAL A 112 18.14 -18.38 -22.04
C VAL A 112 18.28 -19.90 -21.91
N GLN A 113 18.95 -20.52 -22.89
CA GLN A 113 18.91 -21.97 -23.10
C GLN A 113 19.60 -22.80 -22.01
N ASP A 114 20.62 -22.25 -21.35
CA ASP A 114 21.43 -22.96 -20.36
C ASP A 114 20.84 -22.96 -18.94
N GLY A 115 19.71 -22.26 -18.74
CA GLY A 115 19.08 -22.12 -17.42
C GLY A 115 19.89 -21.28 -16.43
N SER A 116 20.91 -20.54 -16.90
CA SER A 116 21.78 -19.70 -16.06
C SER A 116 21.12 -18.37 -15.63
N ARG A 117 19.86 -18.17 -15.99
CA ARG A 117 19.06 -16.98 -15.68
C ARG A 117 17.74 -17.37 -15.09
N THR A 118 17.26 -16.56 -14.15
CA THR A 118 15.92 -16.70 -13.58
C THR A 118 15.14 -15.40 -13.71
N LEU A 119 13.83 -15.53 -13.86
CA LEU A 119 12.87 -14.47 -13.59
C LEU A 119 12.27 -14.73 -12.20
N ILE A 120 12.16 -13.68 -11.39
CA ILE A 120 11.44 -13.72 -10.12
C ILE A 120 10.02 -13.21 -10.39
N VAL A 121 9.03 -14.08 -10.30
CA VAL A 121 7.66 -13.80 -10.76
C VAL A 121 6.69 -13.86 -9.59
N SER A 122 5.86 -12.85 -9.39
CA SER A 122 4.78 -12.92 -8.40
C SER A 122 3.78 -14.00 -8.81
N SER A 123 3.52 -14.97 -7.93
CA SER A 123 2.53 -16.02 -8.16
C SER A 123 1.09 -15.49 -8.10
N GLN A 124 0.88 -14.33 -7.45
CA GLN A 124 -0.42 -13.66 -7.35
C GLN A 124 -0.69 -12.77 -8.56
N GLN A 125 0.33 -12.05 -9.05
CA GLN A 125 0.16 -10.99 -10.05
C GLN A 125 0.66 -11.36 -11.45
N PHE A 126 1.42 -12.46 -11.59
CA PHE A 126 2.07 -12.92 -12.83
C PHE A 126 2.96 -11.86 -13.50
N THR A 127 3.52 -10.95 -12.70
CA THR A 127 4.49 -9.94 -13.11
C THR A 127 5.89 -10.26 -12.58
N CYS A 128 6.90 -9.77 -13.27
CA CYS A 128 8.30 -10.05 -13.03
C CYS A 128 8.94 -8.91 -12.23
N VAL A 129 9.84 -9.25 -11.30
CA VAL A 129 10.73 -8.26 -10.69
C VAL A 129 11.60 -7.64 -11.79
N ASP A 130 11.53 -6.31 -11.90
CA ASP A 130 12.21 -5.49 -12.90
C ASP A 130 12.91 -4.32 -12.19
N ARG A 131 14.19 -4.10 -12.51
CA ARG A 131 14.97 -2.97 -11.99
C ARG A 131 14.37 -1.60 -12.34
N ARG A 132 13.68 -1.51 -13.47
CA ARG A 132 12.98 -0.31 -13.94
C ARG A 132 11.54 -0.25 -13.43
N GLY A 133 11.09 -1.26 -12.68
CA GLY A 133 9.77 -1.31 -12.06
C GLY A 133 9.50 -0.07 -11.18
N ASN A 134 10.55 0.62 -10.74
CA ASN A 134 10.44 1.98 -10.23
C ASN A 134 11.16 2.99 -11.15
N LYS A 135 10.37 3.82 -11.86
CA LYS A 135 10.93 4.84 -12.78
C LYS A 135 11.55 6.03 -12.03
N ASN A 136 11.12 6.26 -10.79
CA ASN A 136 11.53 7.37 -9.92
C ASN A 136 12.77 7.04 -9.09
N ASP A 137 13.01 5.76 -8.84
CA ASP A 137 14.17 5.26 -8.11
C ASP A 137 14.64 3.94 -8.72
N ARG A 138 15.56 4.01 -9.69
CA ARG A 138 16.10 2.82 -10.39
C ARG A 138 16.98 1.94 -9.51
N ASN A 139 17.25 2.34 -8.26
CA ASN A 139 17.88 1.48 -7.27
C ASN A 139 16.85 0.59 -6.59
N ARG A 140 15.54 0.81 -6.78
CA ARG A 140 14.50 -0.05 -6.21
C ARG A 140 13.82 -0.86 -7.29
N PRO A 141 13.97 -2.19 -7.28
CA PRO A 141 13.19 -3.02 -8.18
C PRO A 141 11.71 -2.92 -7.81
N GLY A 142 10.86 -3.08 -8.81
CA GLY A 142 9.42 -3.25 -8.65
C GLY A 142 8.94 -4.37 -9.56
N LEU A 143 7.64 -4.56 -9.67
CA LEU A 143 7.05 -5.53 -10.58
C LEU A 143 6.62 -4.84 -11.87
N PHE A 144 6.84 -5.54 -12.97
CA PHE A 144 6.50 -5.12 -14.31
C PHE A 144 6.05 -6.35 -15.12
N ALA A 145 5.29 -6.15 -16.18
CA ALA A 145 4.92 -7.24 -17.07
C ALA A 145 6.16 -8.02 -17.53
N CYS A 146 6.10 -9.35 -17.43
CA CYS A 146 7.17 -10.22 -17.90
C CYS A 146 7.35 -10.07 -19.42
N GLY A 147 8.60 -10.02 -19.90
CA GLY A 147 8.88 -9.77 -21.32
C GLY A 147 9.30 -8.33 -21.65
N GLY A 148 9.71 -7.56 -20.64
CA GLY A 148 10.41 -6.27 -20.78
C GLY A 148 9.62 -5.10 -21.39
N ARG A 149 8.46 -5.37 -22.00
CA ARG A 149 7.50 -4.40 -22.55
C ARG A 149 6.30 -4.28 -21.64
N ALA A 150 5.70 -3.10 -21.59
CA ALA A 150 4.57 -2.83 -20.70
C ALA A 150 3.35 -3.73 -20.95
N VAL A 151 3.20 -4.28 -22.16
CA VAL A 151 2.12 -5.21 -22.57
C VAL A 151 2.44 -6.69 -22.37
N GLY A 152 3.67 -7.03 -21.95
CA GLY A 152 4.08 -8.40 -21.68
C GLY A 152 4.24 -9.31 -22.91
N ASP A 153 4.28 -8.76 -24.12
CA ASP A 153 4.40 -9.53 -25.37
C ASP A 153 5.84 -9.62 -25.92
N GLY A 154 6.82 -9.09 -25.18
CA GLY A 154 8.20 -9.00 -25.61
C GLY A 154 9.11 -10.10 -25.06
N GLU A 155 10.35 -10.09 -25.54
CA GLU A 155 11.46 -10.83 -24.93
C GLU A 155 11.88 -10.16 -23.62
N THR A 156 12.23 -10.94 -22.59
CA THR A 156 12.72 -10.36 -21.34
C THR A 156 13.96 -9.51 -21.58
N THR A 157 13.98 -8.36 -20.91
CA THR A 157 15.15 -7.49 -20.89
C THR A 157 16.12 -7.94 -19.79
N ALA A 158 17.38 -7.59 -19.93
CA ALA A 158 18.39 -7.82 -18.90
C ALA A 158 18.07 -7.11 -17.56
N ASP A 159 17.10 -6.19 -17.53
CA ASP A 159 16.52 -5.59 -16.31
C ASP A 159 15.60 -6.51 -15.51
N GLN A 160 15.10 -7.61 -16.09
CA GLN A 160 14.20 -8.60 -15.46
C GLN A 160 14.90 -9.93 -15.17
N GLN A 161 16.09 -10.12 -15.75
CA GLN A 161 16.86 -11.35 -15.62
C GLN A 161 17.89 -11.22 -14.50
N PHE A 162 17.97 -12.27 -13.68
CA PHE A 162 18.96 -12.42 -12.63
C PHE A 162 19.83 -13.64 -12.92
N PHE A 163 21.12 -13.57 -12.62
CA PHE A 163 21.99 -14.74 -12.67
C PHE A 163 21.50 -15.77 -11.66
N PHE A 164 21.37 -17.02 -12.12
CA PHE A 164 20.91 -18.12 -11.33
C PHE A 164 21.71 -19.36 -11.70
N ASP A 165 22.39 -19.95 -10.74
CA ASP A 165 22.94 -21.29 -10.93
C ASP A 165 21.81 -22.29 -10.72
N SER A 166 21.43 -23.00 -11.77
CA SER A 166 20.36 -24.01 -11.71
C SER A 166 20.68 -25.19 -10.79
N ASN A 167 21.95 -25.33 -10.37
CA ASN A 167 22.38 -26.28 -9.35
C ASN A 167 22.51 -25.66 -7.95
N ALA A 168 22.28 -24.36 -7.80
CA ALA A 168 22.30 -23.71 -6.50
C ALA A 168 21.20 -24.29 -5.60
N SER A 169 21.57 -24.60 -4.36
CA SER A 169 20.57 -24.93 -3.35
C SER A 169 19.78 -23.67 -3.02
N LEU A 170 18.45 -23.71 -3.16
CA LEU A 170 17.56 -22.61 -2.75
C LEU A 170 17.65 -22.30 -1.25
N SER A 171 18.13 -23.27 -0.45
CA SER A 171 18.44 -23.12 0.97
C SER A 171 19.91 -22.79 1.26
N GLY A 172 20.77 -22.78 0.24
CA GLY A 172 22.20 -22.47 0.32
C GLY A 172 22.53 -20.98 0.19
N GLY A 173 21.54 -20.15 -0.15
CA GLY A 173 21.70 -18.71 -0.34
C GLY A 173 21.90 -18.34 -1.80
N ILE A 174 21.16 -17.33 -2.26
CA ILE A 174 21.14 -16.81 -3.63
C ILE A 174 21.32 -15.30 -3.57
N GLY A 175 22.20 -14.75 -4.40
CA GLY A 175 22.47 -13.30 -4.40
C GLY A 175 21.70 -12.46 -5.42
N PHE A 176 20.95 -13.11 -6.32
CA PHE A 176 20.26 -12.48 -7.47
C PHE A 176 21.04 -11.30 -8.11
N PRO A 177 22.23 -11.54 -8.69
CA PRO A 177 22.92 -10.51 -9.45
C PRO A 177 22.12 -10.16 -10.71
N ILE A 178 21.95 -8.88 -11.01
CA ILE A 178 21.17 -8.44 -12.16
C ILE A 178 21.97 -8.48 -13.47
N VAL A 179 21.35 -8.90 -14.57
CA VAL A 179 22.05 -9.03 -15.86
C VAL A 179 22.46 -7.69 -16.47
N GLN A 180 21.57 -6.69 -16.45
CA GLN A 180 21.78 -5.40 -17.15
C GLN A 180 23.10 -4.70 -16.79
N ASN A 181 23.54 -4.80 -15.54
CA ASN A 181 24.72 -4.12 -15.03
C ASN A 181 25.80 -5.12 -14.60
N SER A 182 25.76 -6.33 -15.16
CA SER A 182 26.68 -7.36 -14.75
C SER A 182 28.07 -7.17 -15.32
N VAL A 183 29.05 -7.48 -14.50
CA VAL A 183 30.45 -7.57 -14.86
C VAL A 183 30.83 -9.04 -14.80
N ASN A 184 31.63 -9.51 -15.77
CA ASN A 184 32.10 -10.89 -15.89
C ASN A 184 30.98 -11.95 -15.71
N ASN A 185 29.85 -11.76 -16.39
CA ASN A 185 28.69 -12.67 -16.29
C ASN A 185 28.22 -12.88 -14.85
N GLY A 186 28.12 -11.80 -14.07
CA GLY A 186 27.58 -11.87 -12.71
C GLY A 186 28.59 -12.39 -11.69
N VAL A 187 29.90 -12.36 -11.98
CA VAL A 187 30.95 -12.87 -11.09
C VAL A 187 31.95 -11.77 -10.74
N GLY A 188 32.41 -11.73 -9.49
CA GLY A 188 33.38 -10.76 -8.99
C GLY A 188 32.77 -9.36 -8.78
N PRO A 189 33.61 -8.36 -8.48
CA PRO A 189 33.14 -7.04 -8.09
C PRO A 189 32.52 -6.25 -9.27
N GLY A 190 31.66 -5.29 -8.95
CA GLY A 190 31.04 -4.37 -9.92
C GLY A 190 29.66 -4.80 -10.39
N ASN A 191 29.10 -5.88 -9.85
CA ASN A 191 27.73 -6.31 -10.10
C ASN A 191 26.75 -5.54 -9.20
N LEU A 192 25.47 -5.56 -9.54
CA LEU A 192 24.37 -5.13 -8.65
C LEU A 192 23.54 -6.33 -8.25
N CYS A 193 23.18 -6.42 -6.98
CA CYS A 193 22.42 -7.52 -6.40
C CYS A 193 21.20 -7.03 -5.62
N LEU A 194 20.16 -7.86 -5.56
CA LEU A 194 19.03 -7.61 -4.67
C LEU A 194 19.49 -7.60 -3.22
N THR A 195 19.11 -6.58 -2.45
CA THR A 195 19.61 -6.33 -1.10
C THR A 195 18.47 -5.91 -0.18
N LEU A 196 18.41 -6.50 1.02
CA LEU A 196 17.54 -6.07 2.11
C LEU A 196 17.90 -4.64 2.50
N ASN A 197 16.91 -3.74 2.48
CA ASN A 197 17.06 -2.38 2.95
C ASN A 197 16.20 -2.17 4.20
N ALA A 198 16.70 -1.34 5.13
CA ALA A 198 16.06 -1.10 6.42
C ALA A 198 14.74 -0.31 6.31
N ASP A 199 14.51 0.33 5.16
CA ASP A 199 13.28 1.06 4.87
C ASP A 199 12.11 0.16 4.44
N GLY A 200 12.28 -1.17 4.48
CA GLY A 200 11.22 -2.11 4.16
C GLY A 200 11.05 -2.37 2.67
N PHE A 201 12.03 -2.02 1.83
CA PHE A 201 12.03 -2.32 0.40
C PHE A 201 13.28 -3.06 -0.03
N VAL A 202 13.17 -3.80 -1.14
CA VAL A 202 14.35 -4.33 -1.82
C VAL A 202 15.09 -3.17 -2.49
N SER A 203 16.41 -3.25 -2.50
CA SER A 203 17.28 -2.33 -3.24
C SER A 203 18.28 -3.09 -4.10
N ASN A 204 18.81 -2.43 -5.13
CA ASN A 204 19.91 -2.89 -5.96
C ASN A 204 21.19 -2.22 -5.46
N THR A 205 22.09 -2.99 -4.85
CA THR A 205 23.36 -2.45 -4.33
C THR A 205 24.57 -3.16 -4.96
N PRO A 206 25.74 -2.50 -5.00
CA PRO A 206 26.97 -3.13 -5.46
C PRO A 206 27.29 -4.42 -4.69
N CYS A 207 27.66 -5.47 -5.42
CA CYS A 207 28.00 -6.78 -4.87
C CYS A 207 29.20 -7.40 -5.61
N SER A 208 29.77 -8.45 -5.01
CA SER A 208 30.88 -9.21 -5.57
C SER A 208 30.66 -10.73 -5.53
N PRO A 209 29.75 -11.28 -6.36
CA PRO A 209 29.45 -12.71 -6.37
C PRO A 209 30.71 -13.59 -6.52
N PRO A 210 30.76 -14.78 -5.88
CA PRO A 210 29.74 -15.38 -5.03
C PRO A 210 29.78 -14.88 -3.56
N LEU A 211 30.59 -13.87 -3.25
CA LEU A 211 30.72 -13.33 -1.90
C LEU A 211 29.62 -12.30 -1.66
N PHE A 212 28.52 -12.76 -1.09
CA PHE A 212 27.38 -11.93 -0.70
C PHE A 212 27.43 -11.60 0.78
N THR A 213 27.00 -10.40 1.16
CA THR A 213 26.69 -10.10 2.57
C THR A 213 25.39 -10.82 2.98
N PRO A 214 25.10 -10.94 4.28
CA PRO A 214 23.82 -11.47 4.76
C PRO A 214 22.61 -10.75 4.14
N GLU A 215 22.67 -9.43 3.97
CA GLU A 215 21.61 -8.60 3.39
C GLU A 215 21.44 -8.86 1.88
N GLN A 216 22.48 -9.32 1.22
CA GLN A 216 22.47 -9.70 -0.20
C GLN A 216 22.15 -11.19 -0.40
N THR A 217 22.04 -11.97 0.68
CA THR A 217 21.81 -13.42 0.60
C THR A 217 20.33 -13.73 0.84
N TRP A 218 19.72 -14.41 -0.13
CA TRP A 218 18.31 -14.77 -0.12
C TRP A 218 18.10 -16.28 -0.16
N TYR A 219 17.02 -16.75 0.44
CA TYR A 219 16.60 -18.15 0.37
C TYR A 219 15.21 -18.23 -0.24
N ALA A 220 14.87 -19.35 -0.87
CA ALA A 220 13.55 -19.60 -1.44
C ALA A 220 12.98 -20.95 -0.99
N GLY A 221 11.72 -20.96 -0.56
CA GLY A 221 11.03 -22.18 -0.12
C GLY A 221 9.72 -21.95 0.63
N ASN A 222 9.18 -23.04 1.20
CA ASN A 222 7.93 -23.03 1.96
C ASN A 222 8.23 -22.99 3.46
N GLY A 223 8.57 -21.82 3.98
CA GLY A 223 8.69 -21.57 5.42
C GLY A 223 9.93 -20.76 5.79
N SER A 224 9.74 -19.75 6.64
CA SER A 224 10.79 -19.00 7.32
C SER A 224 11.49 -19.88 8.37
N GLY A 225 12.28 -20.85 7.91
CA GLY A 225 13.16 -21.64 8.77
C GLY A 225 14.53 -20.98 8.80
N ALA A 226 14.97 -20.53 9.97
CA ALA A 226 16.38 -20.24 10.20
C ALA A 226 17.22 -21.42 9.65
N PRO A 227 18.38 -21.16 9.03
CA PRO A 227 19.20 -22.24 8.51
C PRO A 227 19.53 -23.21 9.66
N VAL A 228 19.23 -24.49 9.44
CA VAL A 228 19.68 -25.56 10.33
C VAL A 228 21.21 -25.44 10.41
N PRO A 229 21.82 -25.35 11.61
CA PRO A 229 23.27 -25.29 11.71
C PRO A 229 23.85 -26.54 11.03
N THR A 230 24.65 -26.32 9.99
CA THR A 230 25.32 -27.38 9.26
C THR A 230 26.31 -28.05 10.22
N SER A 231 26.12 -29.34 10.49
CA SER A 231 27.18 -30.16 11.11
C SER A 231 28.46 -30.05 10.26
N PRO A 232 29.65 -29.97 10.89
CA PRO A 232 30.90 -29.82 10.17
C PRO A 232 31.18 -31.04 9.29
N ILE A 233 31.53 -30.78 8.02
CA ILE A 233 32.06 -31.77 7.08
C ILE A 233 33.39 -32.30 7.63
N PRO A 234 33.66 -33.63 7.62
CA PRO A 234 34.96 -34.15 8.02
C PRO A 234 36.04 -33.74 7.02
N ALA A 235 37.16 -33.22 7.55
CA ALA A 235 38.32 -32.79 6.79
C ALA A 235 38.91 -33.91 5.91
N PRO A 236 39.30 -33.64 4.65
CA PRO A 236 40.09 -34.58 3.88
C PRO A 236 41.54 -34.62 4.38
N SER A 237 42.10 -35.84 4.41
CA SER A 237 43.48 -36.16 4.76
C SER A 237 44.49 -35.52 3.76
N PRO A 238 45.71 -35.17 4.17
CA PRO A 238 46.55 -34.20 3.48
C PRO A 238 47.28 -34.77 2.26
N ALA A 239 47.29 -34.01 1.17
CA ALA A 239 48.22 -34.16 0.06
C ALA A 239 49.25 -33.01 0.07
N SER A 240 50.50 -33.33 -0.27
CA SER A 240 51.72 -32.54 -0.07
C SER A 240 51.71 -31.11 -0.60
N VAL A 241 52.31 -30.23 0.22
CA VAL A 241 52.55 -28.79 0.03
C VAL A 241 53.72 -28.51 -0.92
N PRO A 242 53.64 -27.45 -1.75
CA PRO A 242 54.77 -26.56 -2.01
C PRO A 242 54.52 -25.13 -1.48
N ALA A 243 55.64 -24.43 -1.23
CA ALA A 243 55.87 -23.24 -0.41
C ALA A 243 54.95 -21.99 -0.60
N PRO A 244 54.84 -21.10 0.42
CA PRO A 244 53.86 -20.02 0.46
C PRO A 244 54.29 -18.77 -0.36
N PRO A 245 53.35 -18.06 -0.99
CA PRO A 245 53.55 -16.67 -1.40
C PRO A 245 53.34 -15.71 -0.22
N ILE A 246 54.05 -14.58 -0.31
CA ILE A 246 54.15 -13.50 0.68
C ILE A 246 52.78 -12.90 1.01
N SER A 247 52.47 -12.82 2.30
CA SER A 247 51.23 -12.26 2.85
C SER A 247 51.24 -10.73 2.78
N VAL A 248 50.29 -10.14 2.06
CA VAL A 248 49.96 -8.71 2.12
C VAL A 248 48.81 -8.54 3.13
N PRO A 249 48.82 -7.55 4.03
CA PRO A 249 47.77 -7.40 5.03
C PRO A 249 46.43 -7.07 4.37
N ALA A 250 45.40 -7.85 4.69
CA ALA A 250 44.03 -7.55 4.32
C ALA A 250 43.55 -6.25 5.02
N PRO A 251 42.87 -5.33 4.33
CA PRO A 251 42.29 -4.17 4.97
C PRO A 251 41.23 -4.59 5.99
N ALA A 252 41.26 -3.97 7.16
CA ALA A 252 40.32 -4.24 8.25
C ALA A 252 38.87 -3.99 7.81
N PRO A 253 37.90 -4.80 8.27
CA PRO A 253 36.49 -4.62 7.94
C PRO A 253 36.02 -3.29 8.52
N THR A 254 35.73 -2.33 7.66
CA THR A 254 34.94 -1.15 8.01
C THR A 254 33.53 -1.62 8.37
N SER A 255 33.17 -1.44 9.64
CA SER A 255 31.81 -1.63 10.13
C SER A 255 30.80 -0.85 9.26
N PRO A 256 29.62 -1.39 8.97
CA PRO A 256 28.62 -0.67 8.19
C PRO A 256 28.24 0.61 8.93
N SER A 257 28.42 1.73 8.24
CA SER A 257 27.91 3.02 8.66
C SER A 257 26.40 2.92 8.74
N ALA A 258 25.86 3.08 9.96
CA ALA A 258 24.44 3.29 10.21
C ALA A 258 24.02 4.61 9.56
N THR A 259 23.79 4.56 8.25
CA THR A 259 23.23 5.67 7.50
C THR A 259 21.73 5.59 7.74
N GLY A 260 21.16 6.60 8.39
CA GLY A 260 19.71 6.68 8.57
C GLY A 260 18.96 6.60 7.23
N PRO A 261 17.63 6.40 7.24
CA PRO A 261 16.84 6.34 6.01
C PRO A 261 17.14 7.57 5.14
N GLU A 262 17.48 7.32 3.88
CA GLU A 262 17.85 8.38 2.93
C GLU A 262 16.70 9.39 2.82
N PRO A 263 16.96 10.70 2.96
CA PRO A 263 15.91 11.71 2.84
C PRO A 263 15.22 11.61 1.48
N PHE A 264 13.89 11.58 1.48
CA PHE A 264 13.14 11.60 0.23
C PHE A 264 13.37 12.94 -0.47
N THR A 265 13.97 12.87 -1.66
CA THR A 265 14.01 13.99 -2.59
C THR A 265 13.08 13.63 -3.74
N LEU A 266 12.12 14.50 -4.03
CA LEU A 266 11.25 14.33 -5.18
C LEU A 266 12.11 14.30 -6.45
N PRO A 267 12.15 13.16 -7.18
CA PRO A 267 12.89 13.03 -8.42
C PRO A 267 12.39 14.04 -9.46
N VAL A 268 13.33 14.67 -10.16
CA VAL A 268 13.01 15.45 -11.35
C VAL A 268 12.67 14.47 -12.47
N PRO A 269 11.47 14.51 -13.05
CA PRO A 269 11.10 13.57 -14.09
C PRO A 269 11.99 13.73 -15.32
N ALA A 270 12.39 12.61 -15.90
CA ALA A 270 13.16 12.60 -17.15
C ALA A 270 12.31 13.01 -18.38
N GLU A 271 10.99 12.91 -18.27
CA GLU A 271 10.02 13.18 -19.34
C GLU A 271 8.87 14.00 -18.74
N GLY A 272 8.44 15.10 -19.38
CA GLY A 272 7.29 15.90 -18.95
C GLY A 272 7.44 16.64 -17.61
N PRO A 273 6.44 17.46 -17.22
CA PRO A 273 6.41 18.11 -15.92
C PRO A 273 6.11 17.10 -14.81
N GLY A 274 6.77 17.25 -13.66
CA GLY A 274 6.52 16.47 -12.45
C GLY A 274 5.45 17.10 -11.58
N PRO A 275 5.15 16.51 -10.41
CA PRO A 275 4.28 17.15 -9.45
C PRO A 275 4.98 18.42 -8.90
N VAL A 276 4.23 19.52 -8.87
CA VAL A 276 4.74 20.85 -8.48
C VAL A 276 3.97 21.36 -7.27
N PHE A 277 4.68 22.06 -6.38
CA PHE A 277 4.05 22.75 -5.26
C PHE A 277 3.22 23.93 -5.75
N ASP A 278 1.91 23.92 -5.48
CA ASP A 278 1.04 25.06 -5.71
C ASP A 278 1.25 26.14 -4.63
N ALA A 279 1.93 27.22 -5.00
CA ALA A 279 2.20 28.37 -4.15
C ALA A 279 0.99 29.32 -4.00
N THR A 280 -0.04 29.16 -4.83
CA THR A 280 -1.28 29.95 -4.78
C THR A 280 -2.34 29.33 -3.87
N ALA A 281 -2.10 28.11 -3.41
CA ALA A 281 -3.03 27.32 -2.62
C ALA A 281 -3.38 27.97 -1.27
N VAL A 282 -4.69 28.02 -0.97
CA VAL A 282 -5.20 28.26 0.38
C VAL A 282 -5.29 26.92 1.10
N ARG A 283 -4.51 26.79 2.18
CA ARG A 283 -4.38 25.57 2.96
C ARG A 283 -5.12 25.73 4.29
N VAL A 284 -6.07 24.84 4.58
CA VAL A 284 -6.72 24.77 5.89
C VAL A 284 -5.92 23.91 6.88
N ALA A 285 -5.05 23.03 6.35
CA ALA A 285 -4.02 22.31 7.10
C ALA A 285 -2.76 22.18 6.24
N THR A 286 -1.59 22.20 6.86
CA THR A 286 -0.28 22.08 6.19
C THR A 286 0.59 21.10 6.97
N GLY A 287 1.24 20.18 6.26
CA GLY A 287 2.18 19.21 6.82
C GLY A 287 1.59 18.39 7.96
N SER A 288 0.29 18.08 7.89
CA SER A 288 -0.48 17.50 8.99
C SER A 288 -0.67 16.00 8.81
N GLN A 289 -0.63 15.26 9.92
CA GLN A 289 -1.08 13.87 9.91
C GLN A 289 -2.60 13.79 9.83
N ILE A 290 -3.10 12.82 9.08
CA ILE A 290 -4.53 12.47 8.98
C ILE A 290 -4.73 11.13 9.66
N ARG A 291 -5.42 11.12 10.81
CA ARG A 291 -5.53 10.00 11.75
C ARG A 291 -6.94 9.46 11.82
N ASN A 292 -7.10 8.14 11.89
CA ASN A 292 -8.44 7.56 11.96
C ASN A 292 -9.03 7.59 13.38
N ALA A 293 -10.33 7.79 13.54
CA ALA A 293 -10.96 7.80 14.87
C ALA A 293 -11.12 6.39 15.49
N ALA A 294 -11.28 5.34 14.68
CA ALA A 294 -11.33 3.96 15.17
C ALA A 294 -9.94 3.43 15.59
N SER A 295 -8.86 3.97 15.00
CA SER A 295 -7.47 3.67 15.35
C SER A 295 -6.65 4.98 15.33
N PRO A 296 -6.65 5.76 16.43
CA PRO A 296 -6.02 7.08 16.49
C PRO A 296 -4.50 7.09 16.28
N ASP A 297 -3.87 5.94 16.41
CA ASP A 297 -2.46 5.69 16.13
C ASP A 297 -2.19 5.30 14.68
N THR A 298 -3.21 5.26 13.81
CA THR A 298 -3.08 4.94 12.39
C THR A 298 -3.27 6.19 11.52
N CYS A 299 -2.30 6.46 10.65
CA CYS A 299 -2.16 7.62 9.79
C CYS A 299 -2.15 7.25 8.31
N PHE A 300 -2.61 8.16 7.45
CA PHE A 300 -2.30 8.12 6.02
C PHE A 300 -0.78 8.08 5.81
N ASP A 301 -0.32 7.25 4.88
CA ASP A 301 1.11 7.04 4.62
C ASP A 301 1.39 6.77 3.14
N VAL A 302 2.41 7.46 2.62
CA VAL A 302 3.02 7.21 1.30
C VAL A 302 4.53 7.02 1.35
N SER A 303 5.10 6.93 2.56
CA SER A 303 6.55 6.93 2.79
C SER A 303 7.26 5.74 2.15
N ASP A 304 6.56 4.62 2.11
CA ASP A 304 6.95 3.36 1.51
C ASP A 304 6.91 3.39 -0.02
N PHE A 305 6.21 4.35 -0.59
CA PHE A 305 5.85 4.31 -1.99
C PHE A 305 6.60 5.36 -2.77
N ARG A 306 7.81 4.99 -3.21
CA ARG A 306 8.52 5.69 -4.29
C ARG A 306 8.02 5.27 -5.67
N SER A 307 6.83 4.70 -5.77
CA SER A 307 6.32 4.01 -6.96
C SER A 307 5.49 4.90 -7.86
N GLY A 308 4.76 4.28 -8.78
CA GLY A 308 4.03 5.00 -9.80
C GLY A 308 4.90 5.35 -11.01
N ASP A 309 4.33 6.09 -11.95
CA ASP A 309 5.08 6.58 -13.11
C ASP A 309 6.02 7.73 -12.75
N PHE A 310 6.75 8.25 -13.74
CA PHE A 310 7.72 9.34 -13.57
C PHE A 310 7.14 10.64 -12.99
N ARG A 311 5.81 10.74 -12.83
CA ARG A 311 5.08 11.89 -12.29
C ARG A 311 4.40 11.54 -10.96
N PHE A 312 4.79 10.43 -10.34
CA PHE A 312 4.18 9.91 -9.11
C PHE A 312 2.68 9.63 -9.25
N ASN A 313 2.24 9.28 -10.46
CA ASN A 313 0.90 8.76 -10.65
C ASN A 313 0.82 7.30 -10.22
N LEU A 314 -0.30 6.91 -9.62
CA LEU A 314 -0.60 5.52 -9.21
C LEU A 314 0.22 5.06 -7.99
N VAL A 315 0.59 6.00 -7.12
CA VAL A 315 1.19 5.72 -5.82
C VAL A 315 0.09 5.24 -4.86
N PRO A 316 0.26 4.12 -4.15
CA PRO A 316 -0.73 3.68 -3.15
C PRO A 316 -0.89 4.66 -1.99
N LEU A 317 -2.05 4.63 -1.33
CA LEU A 317 -2.28 5.31 -0.06
C LEU A 317 -2.49 4.29 1.05
N ALA A 318 -1.47 4.08 1.86
CA ALA A 318 -1.51 3.13 2.97
C ALA A 318 -1.94 3.78 4.27
N LEU A 319 -2.13 2.92 5.26
CA LEU A 319 -2.44 3.19 6.64
C LEU A 319 -1.37 2.56 7.51
N LYS A 320 -0.61 3.38 8.22
CA LYS A 320 0.49 2.96 9.08
C LYS A 320 0.39 3.58 10.45
N LYS A 321 1.16 3.03 11.39
CA LYS A 321 1.35 3.66 12.68
C LYS A 321 1.88 5.09 12.48
N CYS A 322 1.25 6.05 13.16
CA CYS A 322 1.61 7.43 13.12
C CYS A 322 3.00 7.68 13.70
N ASP A 323 3.81 8.41 12.94
CA ASP A 323 5.12 8.90 13.34
C ASP A 323 5.34 10.28 12.69
N SER A 324 5.36 11.32 13.53
CA SER A 324 5.51 12.71 13.09
C SER A 324 6.86 13.01 12.41
N SER A 325 7.85 12.12 12.56
CA SER A 325 9.15 12.22 11.89
C SER A 325 9.11 11.74 10.43
N ILE A 326 8.05 11.02 10.02
CA ILE A 326 7.90 10.49 8.67
C ILE A 326 7.22 11.53 7.77
N ASP A 327 7.97 12.10 6.82
CA ASP A 327 7.44 13.09 5.88
C ASP A 327 6.35 12.52 4.97
N GLY A 328 6.38 11.23 4.65
CA GLY A 328 5.34 10.55 3.87
C GLY A 328 3.99 10.41 4.60
N GLN A 329 3.90 10.82 5.87
CA GLN A 329 2.64 10.89 6.62
C GLN A 329 2.08 12.31 6.72
N LYS A 330 2.73 13.28 6.08
CA LYS A 330 2.33 14.69 6.12
C LYS A 330 1.51 15.03 4.88
N PHE A 331 0.32 15.58 5.11
CA PHE A 331 -0.61 15.99 4.08
C PHE A 331 -1.09 17.42 4.30
N ASP A 332 -1.39 18.07 3.19
CA ASP A 332 -2.03 19.38 3.15
C ASP A 332 -3.49 19.22 2.75
N LEU A 333 -4.38 20.03 3.35
CA LEU A 333 -5.77 20.15 2.91
C LEU A 333 -5.92 21.50 2.18
N ILE A 334 -6.11 21.44 0.87
CA ILE A 334 -6.18 22.62 -0.02
C ILE A 334 -7.63 22.89 -0.39
N THR A 335 -8.18 24.02 0.07
CA THR A 335 -9.57 24.43 -0.22
C THR A 335 -9.70 25.36 -1.42
N LYS A 336 -8.58 25.93 -1.88
CA LYS A 336 -8.50 26.74 -3.10
C LYS A 336 -7.08 26.68 -3.66
N GLY A 337 -6.92 26.73 -4.97
CA GLY A 337 -5.61 26.75 -5.62
C GLY A 337 -5.75 26.59 -7.13
N GLU A 338 -4.63 26.42 -7.84
CA GLU A 338 -4.60 26.18 -9.29
C GLU A 338 -5.46 24.96 -9.66
N HIS A 339 -5.32 23.87 -8.89
CA HIS A 339 -6.05 22.62 -9.13
C HIS A 339 -7.35 22.48 -8.32
N ASN A 340 -7.74 23.51 -7.56
CA ASN A 340 -9.01 23.56 -6.83
C ASN A 340 -9.66 24.93 -6.97
N ASN A 341 -10.43 25.11 -8.05
CA ASN A 341 -10.98 26.41 -8.44
C ASN A 341 -12.44 26.63 -8.00
N VAL A 342 -12.96 25.78 -7.10
CA VAL A 342 -14.33 25.88 -6.60
C VAL A 342 -14.46 27.06 -5.63
N GLN A 343 -15.31 28.02 -5.98
CA GLN A 343 -15.30 29.36 -5.36
C GLN A 343 -15.87 29.40 -3.93
N ASP A 344 -16.75 28.47 -3.58
CA ASP A 344 -17.45 28.48 -2.29
C ASP A 344 -16.64 27.86 -1.13
N GLY A 345 -15.44 27.33 -1.41
CA GLY A 345 -14.59 26.69 -0.42
C GLY A 345 -15.15 25.36 0.12
N SER A 346 -16.20 24.81 -0.50
CA SER A 346 -16.87 23.59 -0.06
C SER A 346 -16.18 22.30 -0.52
N ARG A 347 -14.99 22.43 -1.11
CA ARG A 347 -14.19 21.34 -1.68
C ARG A 347 -12.77 21.42 -1.18
N THR A 348 -12.21 20.27 -0.84
CA THR A 348 -10.79 20.13 -0.51
C THR A 348 -10.12 19.11 -1.42
N LEU A 349 -8.87 19.39 -1.77
CA LEU A 349 -7.90 18.37 -2.18
C LEU A 349 -7.14 17.91 -0.93
N ILE A 350 -6.74 16.65 -0.90
CA ILE A 350 -5.82 16.11 0.10
C ILE A 350 -4.51 15.81 -0.64
N VAL A 351 -3.44 16.51 -0.27
CA VAL A 351 -2.20 16.54 -1.04
C VAL A 351 -1.05 16.02 -0.18
N SER A 352 -0.26 15.08 -0.69
CA SER A 352 0.98 14.67 -0.01
C SER A 352 1.95 15.84 0.03
N SER A 353 2.38 16.24 1.23
CA SER A 353 3.36 17.32 1.40
C SER A 353 4.76 16.92 0.91
N GLN A 354 5.03 15.61 0.81
CA GLN A 354 6.30 15.06 0.33
C GLN A 354 6.34 14.93 -1.20
N GLN A 355 5.23 14.50 -1.81
CA GLN A 355 5.18 14.13 -3.23
C GLN A 355 4.46 15.14 -4.12
N PHE A 356 3.76 16.11 -3.54
CA PHE A 356 2.92 17.11 -4.22
C PHE A 356 1.87 16.51 -5.15
N THR A 357 1.40 15.30 -4.84
CA THR A 357 0.33 14.60 -5.53
C THR A 357 -0.95 14.56 -4.70
N CYS A 358 -2.07 14.48 -5.37
CA CYS A 358 -3.41 14.51 -4.79
C CYS A 358 -3.96 13.11 -4.62
N ILE A 359 -4.68 12.85 -3.52
CA ILE A 359 -5.51 11.65 -3.40
C ILE A 359 -6.55 11.67 -4.52
N ASP A 360 -6.56 10.61 -5.34
CA ASP A 360 -7.42 10.41 -6.49
C ASP A 360 -8.14 9.07 -6.34
N ARG A 361 -9.48 9.08 -6.48
CA ARG A 361 -10.33 7.88 -6.42
C ARG A 361 -9.95 6.85 -7.49
N ARG A 362 -9.43 7.29 -8.64
CA ARG A 362 -8.95 6.45 -9.76
C ARG A 362 -7.45 6.18 -9.68
N GLY A 363 -6.77 6.69 -8.65
CA GLY A 363 -5.33 6.49 -8.44
C GLY A 363 -4.94 5.02 -8.42
N ASN A 364 -5.90 4.14 -8.11
CA ASN A 364 -5.79 2.72 -8.36
C ASN A 364 -6.68 2.28 -9.54
N LYS A 365 -6.06 1.96 -10.68
CA LYS A 365 -6.78 1.47 -11.87
C LYS A 365 -7.31 0.05 -11.71
N ASN A 366 -6.68 -0.73 -10.85
CA ASN A 366 -6.92 -2.16 -10.64
C ASN A 366 -8.00 -2.41 -9.57
N ASP A 367 -8.21 -1.44 -8.69
CA ASP A 367 -9.23 -1.47 -7.64
C ASP A 367 -9.74 -0.05 -7.38
N ARG A 368 -10.84 0.35 -8.04
CA ARG A 368 -11.43 1.69 -7.89
C ARG A 368 -12.04 1.95 -6.51
N ASN A 369 -12.12 0.93 -5.65
CA ASN A 369 -12.46 1.13 -4.25
C ASN A 369 -11.25 1.57 -3.43
N ARG A 370 -10.04 1.61 -4.00
CA ARG A 370 -8.84 2.10 -3.33
C ARG A 370 -8.40 3.42 -3.94
N PRO A 371 -8.45 4.53 -3.19
CA PRO A 371 -7.79 5.73 -3.65
C PRO A 371 -6.27 5.50 -3.70
N GLY A 372 -5.61 6.22 -4.59
CA GLY A 372 -4.16 6.34 -4.64
C GLY A 372 -3.79 7.80 -4.86
N LEU A 373 -2.51 8.11 -5.06
CA LEU A 373 -2.08 9.44 -5.41
C LEU A 373 -1.85 9.55 -6.90
N PHE A 374 -2.19 10.72 -7.41
CA PHE A 374 -2.06 11.11 -8.80
C PHE A 374 -1.68 12.59 -8.88
N ALA A 375 -1.09 13.01 -9.98
CA ALA A 375 -0.82 14.43 -10.21
C ALA A 375 -2.10 15.25 -9.99
N CYS A 376 -1.97 16.36 -9.28
CA CYS A 376 -3.10 17.24 -8.99
C CYS A 376 -3.71 17.80 -10.30
N GLY A 377 -5.03 17.95 -10.32
CA GLY A 377 -5.78 18.38 -11.50
C GLY A 377 -6.26 17.25 -12.42
N GLY A 378 -6.03 15.98 -12.04
CA GLY A 378 -6.68 14.82 -12.64
C GLY A 378 -6.17 14.37 -14.00
N ARG A 379 -5.21 15.09 -14.57
CA ARG A 379 -4.46 14.69 -15.77
C ARG A 379 -3.10 14.16 -15.34
N ALA A 380 -2.62 13.15 -16.05
CA ALA A 380 -1.37 12.49 -15.69
C ALA A 380 -0.18 13.44 -15.67
N ALA A 381 -0.22 14.53 -16.45
CA ALA A 381 0.82 15.55 -16.51
C ALA A 381 0.70 16.64 -15.42
N GLY A 382 -0.37 16.66 -14.61
CA GLY A 382 -0.60 17.74 -13.64
C GLY A 382 -0.98 19.09 -14.25
N ASP A 383 -1.19 19.15 -15.57
CA ASP A 383 -1.63 20.34 -16.32
C ASP A 383 -3.16 20.46 -16.38
N GLY A 384 -3.86 19.65 -15.57
CA GLY A 384 -5.30 19.71 -15.46
C GLY A 384 -5.74 20.81 -14.50
N GLU A 385 -6.95 21.30 -14.70
CA GLU A 385 -7.58 22.26 -13.79
C GLU A 385 -8.09 21.54 -12.54
N THR A 386 -9.40 21.50 -12.35
CA THR A 386 -10.06 20.84 -11.23
C THR A 386 -10.73 19.54 -11.69
N THR A 387 -10.56 18.46 -10.92
CA THR A 387 -11.23 17.17 -11.18
C THR A 387 -12.05 16.71 -9.98
N SER A 388 -13.26 16.21 -10.24
CA SER A 388 -14.14 15.66 -9.21
C SER A 388 -13.64 14.35 -8.61
N ASP A 389 -12.70 13.65 -9.28
CA ASP A 389 -12.10 12.41 -8.77
C ASP A 389 -11.05 12.65 -7.66
N GLN A 390 -10.58 13.89 -7.49
CA GLN A 390 -9.60 14.28 -6.44
C GLN A 390 -10.22 15.19 -5.37
N GLN A 391 -11.48 15.59 -5.55
CA GLN A 391 -12.16 16.49 -4.64
C GLN A 391 -13.01 15.73 -3.62
N PHE A 392 -12.96 16.24 -2.40
CA PHE A 392 -13.80 15.82 -1.29
C PHE A 392 -14.66 16.99 -0.81
N PHE A 393 -15.88 16.71 -0.36
CA PHE A 393 -16.68 17.73 0.30
C PHE A 393 -16.00 18.15 1.59
N PHE A 394 -15.96 19.46 1.82
CA PHE A 394 -15.34 20.06 2.99
C PHE A 394 -16.28 21.09 3.60
N ASP A 395 -16.64 20.90 4.86
CA ASP A 395 -17.30 21.94 5.64
C ASP A 395 -16.24 22.82 6.30
N SER A 396 -16.12 24.06 5.81
CA SER A 396 -15.20 25.07 6.37
C SER A 396 -15.37 25.36 7.86
N LYS A 397 -16.51 24.96 8.46
CA LYS A 397 -16.79 25.11 9.89
C LYS A 397 -16.45 23.86 10.70
N ALA A 398 -16.05 22.76 10.05
CA ALA A 398 -15.73 21.52 10.73
C ALA A 398 -14.46 21.65 11.59
N SER A 399 -14.48 21.01 12.76
CA SER A 399 -13.31 20.95 13.63
C SER A 399 -12.35 19.86 13.16
N LEU A 400 -11.21 20.24 12.59
CA LEU A 400 -10.18 19.30 12.12
C LEU A 400 -9.72 18.33 13.23
N SER A 401 -9.57 18.82 14.46
CA SER A 401 -9.21 18.00 15.63
C SER A 401 -10.41 17.28 16.28
N GLY A 402 -11.63 17.70 15.96
CA GLY A 402 -12.88 17.08 16.41
C GLY A 402 -13.36 15.92 15.51
N GLY A 403 -12.69 15.73 14.36
CA GLY A 403 -12.99 14.66 13.42
C GLY A 403 -13.83 15.14 12.24
N ILE A 404 -13.42 14.79 11.04
CA ILE A 404 -14.13 15.08 9.79
C ILE A 404 -14.24 13.82 8.92
N GLY A 405 -15.22 13.75 8.05
CA GLY A 405 -15.24 12.78 6.97
C GLY A 405 -14.74 13.37 5.66
N PHE A 406 -14.41 12.50 4.70
CA PHE A 406 -14.03 12.90 3.34
C PHE A 406 -14.97 12.26 2.31
N PRO A 407 -16.19 12.81 2.11
CA PRO A 407 -17.10 12.32 1.07
C PRO A 407 -16.59 12.71 -0.31
N ILE A 408 -16.60 11.77 -1.26
CA ILE A 408 -16.09 11.97 -2.61
C ILE A 408 -17.13 12.70 -3.47
N VAL A 409 -16.71 13.71 -4.24
CA VAL A 409 -17.59 14.50 -5.12
C VAL A 409 -18.19 13.70 -6.26
N GLN A 410 -17.37 12.92 -6.97
CA GLN A 410 -17.78 12.22 -8.19
C GLN A 410 -18.98 11.29 -8.00
N ASN A 411 -19.07 10.61 -6.85
CA ASN A 411 -20.11 9.63 -6.54
C ASN A 411 -21.07 10.16 -5.46
N SER A 412 -21.19 11.48 -5.39
CA SER A 412 -21.99 12.11 -4.36
C SER A 412 -23.47 12.07 -4.67
N VAL A 413 -24.25 11.84 -3.63
CA VAL A 413 -25.70 11.97 -3.63
C VAL A 413 -26.05 13.13 -2.71
N ASN A 414 -27.03 13.95 -3.11
CA ASN A 414 -27.45 15.17 -2.42
C ASN A 414 -26.27 16.09 -2.02
N ASN A 415 -25.34 16.33 -2.95
CA ASN A 415 -24.16 17.18 -2.72
C ASN A 415 -23.33 16.76 -1.49
N GLY A 416 -23.13 15.44 -1.31
CA GLY A 416 -22.31 14.94 -0.22
C GLY A 416 -23.02 14.83 1.12
N PHE A 417 -24.35 14.97 1.16
CA PHE A 417 -25.15 14.89 2.39
C PHE A 417 -26.13 13.71 2.35
N GLY A 418 -26.38 13.10 3.51
CA GLY A 418 -27.28 11.96 3.66
C GLY A 418 -26.73 10.67 3.02
N PRO A 419 -27.56 9.62 2.93
CA PRO A 419 -27.13 8.29 2.47
C PRO A 419 -26.80 8.27 0.96
N GLY A 420 -26.01 7.27 0.56
CA GLY A 420 -25.67 7.01 -0.85
C GLY A 420 -24.34 7.62 -1.31
N ASN A 421 -23.63 8.31 -0.42
CA ASN A 421 -22.30 8.85 -0.69
C ASN A 421 -21.21 7.77 -0.54
N GLN A 422 -20.00 8.05 -1.05
CA GLN A 422 -18.80 7.28 -0.74
C GLN A 422 -17.79 8.14 0.02
N CYS A 423 -17.14 7.56 1.03
CA CYS A 423 -16.19 8.26 1.89
C CYS A 423 -14.89 7.47 2.04
N LEU A 424 -13.79 8.19 2.28
CA LEU A 424 -12.53 7.57 2.72
C LEU A 424 -12.75 6.86 4.05
N THR A 425 -12.37 5.59 4.11
CA THR A 425 -12.67 4.68 5.24
C THR A 425 -11.41 3.88 5.60
N LEU A 426 -11.14 3.72 6.89
CA LEU A 426 -10.13 2.79 7.41
C LEU A 426 -10.50 1.37 7.00
N ASN A 427 -9.56 0.67 6.37
CA ASN A 427 -9.70 -0.75 6.05
C ASN A 427 -8.67 -1.58 6.81
N ALA A 428 -9.04 -2.81 7.15
CA ALA A 428 -8.21 -3.70 7.97
C ALA A 428 -6.99 -4.25 7.24
N ASP A 429 -6.95 -4.13 5.92
CA ASP A 429 -5.82 -4.54 5.08
C ASP A 429 -4.69 -3.51 5.03
N GLY A 430 -4.76 -2.44 5.81
CA GLY A 430 -3.71 -1.42 5.88
C GLY A 430 -3.78 -0.38 4.75
N PHE A 431 -4.90 -0.29 4.02
CA PHE A 431 -5.13 0.75 3.01
C PHE A 431 -6.40 1.53 3.27
N VAL A 432 -6.47 2.75 2.72
CA VAL A 432 -7.73 3.49 2.66
C VAL A 432 -8.65 2.83 1.63
N SER A 433 -9.95 2.81 1.91
CA SER A 433 -10.97 2.39 0.94
C SER A 433 -12.05 3.46 0.75
N ASN A 434 -12.73 3.40 -0.39
CA ASN A 434 -13.92 4.16 -0.71
C ASN A 434 -15.13 3.29 -0.34
N SER A 435 -15.79 3.60 0.78
CA SER A 435 -16.95 2.83 1.26
C SER A 435 -18.22 3.69 1.32
N PRO A 436 -19.42 3.09 1.21
CA PRO A 436 -20.67 3.82 1.38
C PRO A 436 -20.75 4.54 2.73
N CYS A 437 -21.28 5.77 2.72
CA CYS A 437 -21.42 6.61 3.91
C CYS A 437 -22.68 7.48 3.86
N ALA A 438 -23.04 8.09 5.00
CA ALA A 438 -24.20 8.96 5.14
C ALA A 438 -23.90 10.26 5.91
N PRO A 439 -23.14 11.21 5.33
CA PRO A 439 -22.78 12.46 6.02
C PRO A 439 -24.01 13.23 6.56
N PRO A 440 -23.92 13.90 7.72
CA PRO A 440 -22.72 14.10 8.54
C PRO A 440 -22.48 12.93 9.53
N PHE A 441 -23.28 11.86 9.45
CA PHE A 441 -23.18 10.72 10.34
C PHE A 441 -22.13 9.74 9.82
N PHE A 442 -20.88 9.97 10.23
CA PHE A 442 -19.75 9.10 9.93
C PHE A 442 -19.59 8.02 11.01
N THR A 443 -19.16 6.83 10.63
CA THR A 443 -18.63 5.85 11.59
C THR A 443 -17.25 6.28 12.08
N LEU A 444 -16.70 5.60 13.09
CA LEU A 444 -15.34 5.88 13.56
C LEU A 444 -14.29 5.61 12.46
N GLU A 445 -14.50 4.58 11.65
CA GLU A 445 -13.64 4.23 10.52
C GLU A 445 -13.69 5.27 9.40
N GLN A 446 -14.76 6.06 9.33
CA GLN A 446 -14.98 7.13 8.35
C GLN A 446 -14.63 8.53 8.90
N THR A 447 -14.29 8.61 10.18
CA THR A 447 -13.95 9.86 10.86
C THR A 447 -12.44 10.01 10.98
N TRP A 448 -11.93 11.18 10.60
CA TRP A 448 -10.51 11.47 10.50
C TRP A 448 -10.16 12.75 11.27
N PHE A 449 -9.17 12.66 12.15
CA PHE A 449 -8.57 13.80 12.83
C PHE A 449 -7.41 14.35 11.99
N VAL A 450 -7.39 15.66 11.75
CA VAL A 450 -6.33 16.33 10.99
C VAL A 450 -5.53 17.23 11.90
N GLY A 451 -4.22 16.99 11.98
CA GLY A 451 -3.26 17.78 12.76
C GLY A 451 -2.18 16.92 13.42
N ASN A 452 -1.29 17.56 14.18
CA ASN A 452 -0.10 16.90 14.75
C ASN A 452 -0.23 16.52 16.24
N SER A 453 -1.35 16.87 16.89
CA SER A 453 -1.55 16.63 18.33
C SER A 453 -2.03 15.21 18.60
N ALA A 454 -1.23 14.38 19.28
CA ALA A 454 -1.49 12.97 19.57
C ALA A 454 -2.85 12.64 20.24
N GLU A 455 -3.53 13.64 20.80
CA GLU A 455 -4.78 13.48 21.55
C GLU A 455 -5.98 13.97 20.71
N PRO A 456 -6.94 13.08 20.36
CA PRO A 456 -8.22 13.51 19.81
C PRO A 456 -8.90 14.47 20.78
N ALA A 457 -9.52 15.53 20.27
CA ALA A 457 -10.45 16.28 21.12
C ALA A 457 -11.57 15.31 21.57
N PRO A 458 -12.03 15.37 22.83
CA PRO A 458 -13.11 14.49 23.28
C PRO A 458 -14.31 14.63 22.34
N LEU A 459 -14.78 13.49 21.81
CA LEU A 459 -15.95 13.44 20.95
C LEU A 459 -17.12 14.09 21.70
N VAL A 460 -17.64 15.18 21.14
CA VAL A 460 -18.84 15.82 21.69
C VAL A 460 -20.00 14.87 21.42
N GLU A 461 -20.55 14.31 22.49
CA GLU A 461 -21.72 13.44 22.45
C GLU A 461 -22.85 14.16 21.69
N ALA A 462 -23.43 13.49 20.70
CA ALA A 462 -24.54 14.07 19.94
C ALA A 462 -25.67 14.46 20.91
N PRO A 463 -26.29 15.64 20.77
CA PRO A 463 -27.41 16.00 21.63
C PRO A 463 -28.50 14.94 21.48
N SER A 464 -28.90 14.35 22.62
CA SER A 464 -30.04 13.43 22.70
C SER A 464 -31.22 14.03 21.92
N PRO A 465 -31.90 13.27 21.05
CA PRO A 465 -33.05 13.79 20.32
C PRO A 465 -34.07 14.30 21.35
N ALA A 466 -34.39 15.58 21.27
CA ALA A 466 -35.42 16.17 22.10
C ALA A 466 -36.74 15.43 21.81
N THR A 467 -37.35 14.88 22.85
CA THR A 467 -38.68 14.27 22.78
C THR A 467 -39.68 15.33 22.31
N VAL A 468 -40.02 15.31 21.01
CA VAL A 468 -41.11 16.12 20.48
C VAL A 468 -42.42 15.45 20.89
N THR A 469 -43.04 15.98 21.95
CA THR A 469 -44.40 15.60 22.33
C THR A 469 -45.37 16.18 21.30
N VAL A 470 -45.78 15.37 20.32
CA VAL A 470 -46.87 15.73 19.39
C VAL A 470 -48.18 15.54 20.14
N THR A 471 -48.84 16.64 20.52
CA THR A 471 -50.22 16.61 21.00
C THR A 471 -51.14 16.50 19.79
N VAL A 472 -51.70 15.31 19.55
CA VAL A 472 -52.76 15.12 18.54
C VAL A 472 -54.11 15.48 19.19
N THR A 473 -54.63 16.67 18.92
CA THR A 473 -56.05 16.97 19.13
C THR A 473 -56.85 16.39 17.96
N ALA A 474 -57.55 15.28 18.24
CA ALA A 474 -58.51 14.71 17.30
C ALA A 474 -59.82 15.51 17.36
N ASP A 475 -60.13 16.24 16.29
CA ASP A 475 -61.41 16.91 16.11
C ASP A 475 -62.37 15.93 15.41
N CYS A 476 -63.27 15.32 16.18
CA CYS A 476 -64.35 14.48 15.65
C CYS A 476 -65.55 15.36 15.30
N SER A 477 -65.62 15.83 14.05
CA SER A 477 -66.86 16.38 13.49
C SER A 477 -67.58 15.31 12.65
N ALA A 478 -68.80 14.98 13.07
CA ALA A 478 -69.68 14.02 12.39
C ALA A 478 -70.22 14.57 11.06
N PRO A 479 -70.52 13.72 10.07
CA PRO A 479 -71.07 14.16 8.79
C PRO A 479 -72.57 14.44 8.89
N THR A 480 -72.98 15.64 8.47
CA THR A 480 -74.39 16.02 8.31
C THR A 480 -74.88 15.52 6.95
N THR A 481 -75.98 14.77 6.97
CA THR A 481 -76.73 14.33 5.79
C THR A 481 -77.42 15.48 5.08
N ARG A 482 -77.27 15.53 3.75
CA ARG A 482 -78.35 15.88 2.81
C ARG A 482 -78.10 15.27 1.45
#